data_AF-A0A239I0N2-F1
#
_entry.id   AF-A0A239I0N2-F1
#
_cell.length_a   1.000
_cell.length_b   1.000
_cell.length_c   1.000
_cell.angle_alpha   90.00
_cell.angle_beta   90.00
_cell.angle_gamma   90.00
#
_symmetry.space_group_name_H-M   'P 1'
#
loop_
_entity.id
_entity.type
_entity.pdbx_description
1 polymer ?
#
loop_
_entity_poly.entity_id
_entity_poly.type
_entity_poly.pdbx_seq_one_letter_code
_entity_poly.pdbx_strand_id
1 'polypeptide(L)'
;MAGSASRLPIAGPGRHKVIANGLRELDRFLSVMIDEIARLTPGNIDTTLLARQRNTANKLRALYTAMGRPRSDHDRLRALARSRDCLFYCDGIVSRSDERHGAAMTVGWPGGADTPTTVLHLGEKLEITAEDLAWICCFYDRVATDLMDVEEVRFGARLIIVPV
;
A
#
# COMPACT_ATOMS: atom_id res chain seq x y z
N MET A 1 24.55 -7.14 1.87
CA MET A 1 25.02 -6.92 0.48
C MET A 1 23.79 -6.86 -0.40
N ALA A 2 23.35 -5.65 -0.78
CA ALA A 2 22.18 -5.47 -1.63
C ALA A 2 22.57 -5.79 -3.08
N GLY A 3 22.00 -6.85 -3.63
CA GLY A 3 22.10 -7.13 -5.06
C GLY A 3 21.49 -5.95 -5.82
N SER A 4 22.19 -5.45 -6.84
CA SER A 4 21.71 -4.42 -7.76
C SER A 4 20.42 -4.93 -8.42
N ALA A 5 19.27 -4.58 -7.85
CA ALA A 5 17.98 -4.85 -8.47
C ALA A 5 17.95 -4.21 -9.85
N SER A 6 17.46 -4.94 -10.83
CA SER A 6 17.43 -4.48 -12.22
C SER A 6 16.52 -3.24 -12.33
N ARG A 7 17.06 -2.15 -12.86
CA ARG A 7 16.31 -0.94 -13.24
C ARG A 7 15.50 -1.12 -14.53
N LEU A 8 15.58 -2.29 -15.16
CA LEU A 8 14.78 -2.56 -16.33
C LEU A 8 13.32 -2.82 -15.91
N PRO A 9 12.34 -2.26 -16.63
CA PRO A 9 10.95 -2.63 -16.44
C PRO A 9 10.79 -4.14 -16.56
N ILE A 10 10.02 -4.73 -15.64
CA ILE A 10 9.61 -6.12 -15.76
C ILE A 10 8.88 -6.26 -17.09
N ALA A 11 9.28 -7.23 -17.91
CA ALA A 11 8.73 -7.48 -19.23
C ALA A 11 7.92 -8.78 -19.25
N GLY A 12 7.15 -8.99 -20.32
CA GLY A 12 6.39 -10.22 -20.55
C GLY A 12 4.89 -10.00 -20.78
N PRO A 13 4.24 -10.91 -21.52
CA PRO A 13 2.80 -10.86 -21.75
C PRO A 13 2.04 -11.02 -20.43
N GLY A 14 0.98 -10.23 -20.23
CA GLY A 14 0.15 -10.30 -19.02
C GLY A 14 0.81 -9.78 -17.73
N ARG A 15 2.04 -9.26 -17.78
CA ARG A 15 2.77 -8.76 -16.59
C ARG A 15 1.97 -7.79 -15.73
N HIS A 16 1.18 -6.92 -16.35
CA HIS A 16 0.40 -5.91 -15.66
C HIS A 16 -0.67 -6.56 -14.78
N LYS A 17 -1.32 -7.65 -15.22
CA LYS A 17 -2.29 -8.40 -14.40
C LYS A 17 -1.60 -9.11 -13.25
N VAL A 18 -0.46 -9.77 -13.50
CA VAL A 18 0.28 -10.48 -12.46
C VAL A 18 0.72 -9.53 -11.36
N ILE A 19 1.35 -8.41 -11.73
CA ILE A 19 1.78 -7.38 -10.76
C ILE A 19 0.55 -6.80 -10.04
N ALA A 20 -0.51 -6.44 -10.78
CA ALA A 20 -1.72 -5.91 -10.18
C ALA A 20 -2.37 -6.87 -9.17
N ASN A 21 -2.36 -8.17 -9.46
CA ASN A 21 -2.90 -9.18 -8.55
C ASN A 21 -2.07 -9.28 -7.28
N GLY A 22 -0.74 -9.33 -7.39
CA GLY A 22 0.13 -9.30 -6.21
C GLY A 22 -0.10 -8.06 -5.34
N LEU A 23 -0.23 -6.88 -5.96
CA LEU A 23 -0.56 -5.65 -5.23
C LEU A 23 -1.97 -5.67 -4.61
N ARG A 24 -2.96 -6.31 -5.27
CA ARG A 24 -4.30 -6.53 -4.69
C ARG A 24 -4.24 -7.43 -3.47
N GLU A 25 -3.42 -8.47 -3.50
CA GLU A 25 -3.24 -9.41 -2.39
C GLU A 25 -2.56 -8.73 -1.20
N LEU A 26 -1.49 -7.95 -1.43
CA LEU A 26 -0.85 -7.16 -0.37
C LEU A 26 -1.83 -6.16 0.27
N ASP A 27 -2.60 -5.45 -0.55
CA ASP A 27 -3.60 -4.49 -0.05
C ASP A 27 -4.73 -5.18 0.72
N ARG A 28 -5.16 -6.37 0.26
CA ARG A 28 -6.17 -7.18 0.96
C ARG A 28 -5.65 -7.72 2.27
N PHE A 29 -4.41 -8.23 2.31
CA PHE A 29 -3.77 -8.73 3.51
C PHE A 29 -3.69 -7.62 4.57
N LEU A 30 -3.19 -6.44 4.19
CA LEU A 30 -3.16 -5.28 5.08
C LEU A 30 -4.55 -4.88 5.57
N SER A 31 -5.55 -4.90 4.69
CA SER A 31 -6.95 -4.61 5.04
C SER A 31 -7.52 -5.57 6.10
N VAL A 32 -7.18 -6.86 6.02
CA VAL A 32 -7.58 -7.87 7.01
C VAL A 32 -6.85 -7.64 8.34
N MET A 33 -5.54 -7.39 8.33
CA MET A 33 -4.79 -7.07 9.56
C MET A 33 -5.37 -5.86 10.29
N ILE A 34 -5.73 -4.80 9.56
CA ILE A 34 -6.36 -3.61 10.14
C ILE A 34 -7.70 -3.96 10.81
N ASP A 35 -8.51 -4.82 10.17
CA ASP A 35 -9.79 -5.25 10.76
C ASP A 35 -9.56 -6.06 12.06
N GLU A 36 -8.57 -6.95 12.09
CA GLU A 36 -8.25 -7.72 13.30
C GLU A 36 -7.71 -6.84 14.42
N ILE A 37 -6.77 -5.95 14.13
CA ILE A 37 -6.24 -5.00 15.14
C ILE A 37 -7.36 -4.10 15.66
N ALA A 38 -8.27 -3.65 14.79
CA ALA A 38 -9.42 -2.86 15.22
C ALA A 38 -10.37 -3.64 16.14
N ARG A 39 -10.56 -4.95 15.92
CA ARG A 39 -11.34 -5.82 16.83
C ARG A 39 -10.68 -5.97 18.19
N LEU A 40 -9.36 -6.08 18.22
CA LEU A 40 -8.58 -6.25 19.44
C LEU A 40 -8.41 -4.93 20.19
N THR A 41 -8.42 -3.78 19.51
CA THR A 41 -8.18 -2.48 20.14
C THR A 41 -9.36 -2.05 21.03
N PRO A 42 -9.15 -1.82 22.33
CA PRO A 42 -10.19 -1.30 23.21
C PRO A 42 -10.53 0.15 22.85
N GLY A 43 -11.81 0.44 22.55
CA GLY A 43 -12.27 1.81 22.27
C GLY A 43 -13.51 1.87 21.37
N ASN A 44 -13.95 3.09 21.06
CA ASN A 44 -15.12 3.38 20.22
C ASN A 44 -14.84 3.25 18.72
N ILE A 45 -14.15 2.18 18.29
CA ILE A 45 -14.01 1.89 16.87
C ILE A 45 -15.24 1.11 16.44
N ASP A 46 -16.04 1.67 15.53
CA ASP A 46 -17.10 0.93 14.87
C ASP A 46 -16.47 -0.06 13.88
N THR A 47 -16.22 -1.28 14.36
CA THR A 47 -15.62 -2.38 13.59
C THR A 47 -16.52 -2.81 12.43
N THR A 48 -17.83 -2.60 12.51
CA THR A 48 -18.77 -2.91 11.41
C THR A 48 -18.63 -1.89 10.28
N LEU A 49 -18.56 -0.60 10.62
CA LEU A 49 -18.32 0.45 9.64
C LEU A 49 -16.92 0.32 9.02
N LEU A 50 -15.92 -0.01 9.82
CA LEU A 50 -14.54 -0.21 9.35
C LEU A 50 -14.45 -1.38 8.37
N ALA A 51 -15.01 -2.54 8.71
CA ALA A 51 -14.99 -3.74 7.87
C ALA A 51 -15.68 -3.53 6.50
N ARG A 52 -16.66 -2.62 6.42
CA ARG A 52 -17.35 -2.25 5.17
C ARG A 52 -16.49 -1.36 4.25
N GLN A 53 -15.47 -0.69 4.76
CA GLN A 53 -14.61 0.14 3.92
C GLN A 53 -13.77 -0.76 3.02
N ARG A 54 -13.85 -0.60 1.70
CA ARG A 54 -13.01 -1.37 0.76
C ARG A 54 -11.64 -0.74 0.51
N ASN A 55 -11.43 0.47 1.01
CA ASN A 55 -10.20 1.23 0.79
C ASN A 55 -9.30 1.11 2.02
N THR A 56 -8.21 0.36 1.89
CA THR A 56 -7.24 0.09 2.95
C THR A 56 -6.63 1.36 3.54
N ALA A 57 -6.34 2.37 2.73
CA ALA A 57 -5.84 3.66 3.22
C ALA A 57 -6.85 4.31 4.18
N ASN A 58 -8.13 4.35 3.81
CA ASN A 58 -9.17 4.92 4.66
C ASN A 58 -9.37 4.12 5.96
N LYS A 59 -9.29 2.77 5.91
CA LYS A 59 -9.32 1.93 7.10
C LYS A 59 -8.17 2.24 8.05
N LEU A 60 -6.95 2.25 7.52
CA LEU A 60 -5.75 2.54 8.32
C LEU A 60 -5.85 3.91 8.96
N ARG A 61 -6.31 4.91 8.21
CA ARG A 61 -6.56 6.26 8.72
C ARG A 61 -7.58 6.28 9.85
N ALA A 62 -8.69 5.57 9.72
CA ALA A 62 -9.71 5.50 10.76
C ALA A 62 -9.15 4.87 12.04
N LEU A 63 -8.43 3.75 11.91
CA LEU A 63 -7.76 3.07 13.03
C LEU A 63 -6.75 4.01 13.72
N TYR A 64 -5.82 4.62 12.97
CA TYR A 64 -4.81 5.52 13.54
C TYR A 64 -5.43 6.75 14.22
N THR A 65 -6.55 7.25 13.69
CA THR A 65 -7.31 8.34 14.31
C THR A 65 -7.87 7.94 15.66
N ALA A 66 -8.50 6.77 15.74
CA ALA A 66 -9.03 6.24 17.00
C ALA A 66 -7.91 5.97 18.02
N MET A 67 -6.70 5.68 17.56
CA MET A 67 -5.53 5.47 18.42
C MET A 67 -4.75 6.75 18.73
N GLY A 68 -5.14 7.91 18.18
CA GLY A 68 -4.45 9.19 18.39
C GLY A 68 -3.05 9.27 17.75
N ARG A 69 -2.76 8.48 16.71
CA ARG A 69 -1.45 8.44 16.04
C ARG A 69 -1.37 9.34 14.80
N PRO A 70 -0.16 9.85 14.47
CA PRO A 70 0.08 10.59 13.23
C PRO A 70 -0.11 9.71 11.98
N ARG A 71 -0.47 10.35 10.86
CA ARG A 71 -0.97 9.70 9.63
C ARG A 71 0.01 9.84 8.46
N SER A 72 1.18 9.20 8.52
CA SER A 72 2.21 9.36 7.47
C SER A 72 1.92 8.63 6.15
N ASP A 73 1.16 7.54 6.18
CA ASP A 73 1.13 6.59 5.04
C ASP A 73 -0.13 6.64 4.16
N HIS A 74 -1.09 7.51 4.48
CA HIS A 74 -2.40 7.54 3.82
C HIS A 74 -2.31 7.85 2.32
N ASP A 75 -1.63 8.95 1.95
CA ASP A 75 -1.54 9.39 0.55
C ASP A 75 -0.79 8.38 -0.31
N ARG A 76 0.21 7.74 0.28
CA ARG A 76 1.02 6.70 -0.35
C ARG A 76 0.21 5.44 -0.63
N LEU A 77 -0.56 4.95 0.33
CA LEU A 77 -1.50 3.83 0.10
C LEU A 77 -2.56 4.16 -0.93
N ARG A 78 -3.06 5.41 -0.97
CA ARG A 78 -4.01 5.84 -2.00
C ARG A 78 -3.37 5.83 -3.39
N ALA A 79 -2.12 6.28 -3.50
CA ALA A 79 -1.38 6.26 -4.75
C ALA A 79 -1.11 4.83 -5.24
N LEU A 80 -0.66 3.94 -4.36
CA LEU A 80 -0.48 2.51 -4.66
C LEU A 80 -1.78 1.85 -5.14
N ALA A 81 -2.92 2.16 -4.51
CA ALA A 81 -4.22 1.68 -4.95
C ALA A 81 -4.57 2.15 -6.38
N ARG A 82 -4.23 3.40 -6.74
CA ARG A 82 -4.41 3.92 -8.10
C ARG A 82 -3.50 3.23 -9.11
N SER A 83 -2.22 3.06 -8.78
CA SER A 83 -1.26 2.32 -9.61
C SER A 83 -1.71 0.89 -9.89
N ARG A 84 -2.15 0.18 -8.85
CA ARG A 84 -2.72 -1.17 -8.97
C ARG A 84 -3.95 -1.18 -9.88
N ASP A 85 -4.87 -0.25 -9.70
CA ASP A 85 -6.08 -0.17 -10.53
C ASP A 85 -5.75 0.18 -11.99
N CYS A 86 -4.74 1.04 -12.21
CA CYS A 86 -4.18 1.35 -13.53
C CYS A 86 -3.62 0.10 -14.22
N LEU A 87 -2.82 -0.71 -13.51
CA LEU A 87 -2.31 -1.98 -14.03
C LEU A 87 -3.44 -2.98 -14.33
N PHE A 88 -4.44 -3.06 -13.45
CA PHE A 88 -5.48 -4.07 -13.55
C PHE A 88 -6.53 -3.74 -14.60
N TYR A 89 -7.00 -2.50 -14.68
CA TYR A 89 -8.13 -2.12 -15.54
C TYR A 89 -7.71 -1.42 -16.84
N CYS A 90 -6.52 -0.84 -16.87
CA CYS A 90 -6.04 -0.04 -18.01
C CYS A 90 -4.75 -0.60 -18.61
N ASP A 91 -4.42 -1.86 -18.29
CA ASP A 91 -3.22 -2.57 -18.75
C ASP A 91 -1.91 -1.79 -18.51
N GLY A 92 -1.90 -0.94 -17.48
CA GLY A 92 -0.80 -0.08 -17.12
C GLY A 92 -0.75 1.26 -17.85
N ILE A 93 -1.76 1.63 -18.63
CA ILE A 93 -1.85 2.97 -19.23
C ILE A 93 -2.61 3.92 -18.30
N VAL A 94 -1.98 5.04 -17.95
CA VAL A 94 -2.55 6.02 -17.05
C VAL A 94 -3.75 6.71 -17.70
N SER A 95 -4.95 6.37 -17.24
CA SER A 95 -6.22 6.91 -17.77
C SER A 95 -6.94 7.85 -16.81
N ARG A 96 -6.45 7.95 -15.56
CA ARG A 96 -7.04 8.77 -14.50
C ARG A 96 -5.95 9.48 -13.72
N SER A 97 -6.20 10.75 -13.42
CA SER A 97 -5.36 11.58 -12.56
C SER A 97 -5.69 11.38 -11.08
N ASP A 98 -4.81 11.90 -10.21
CA ASP A 98 -5.05 11.94 -8.77
C ASP A 98 -6.28 12.78 -8.39
N GLU A 99 -6.46 13.89 -9.09
CA GLU A 99 -7.51 14.89 -8.86
C GLU A 99 -8.52 14.93 -10.00
N ARG A 100 -9.73 15.42 -9.71
CA ARG A 100 -10.75 15.64 -10.75
C ARG A 100 -10.25 16.72 -11.71
N HIS A 101 -10.16 16.38 -13.01
CA HIS A 101 -9.59 17.23 -14.06
C HIS A 101 -8.07 17.45 -13.99
N GLY A 102 -7.36 16.66 -13.18
CA GLY A 102 -5.89 16.65 -13.18
C GLY A 102 -5.30 16.03 -14.45
N ALA A 103 -4.00 16.26 -14.67
CA ALA A 103 -3.25 15.73 -15.81
C ALA A 103 -2.26 14.62 -15.45
N ALA A 104 -2.14 14.27 -14.17
CA ALA A 104 -1.13 13.36 -13.69
C ALA A 104 -1.60 12.46 -12.53
N MET A 105 -0.94 11.31 -12.40
CA MET A 105 -1.16 10.28 -11.40
C MET A 105 0.13 10.02 -10.64
N THR A 106 0.04 10.07 -9.31
CA THR A 106 1.12 9.68 -8.40
C THR A 106 1.14 8.16 -8.25
N VAL A 107 2.31 7.53 -8.43
CA VAL A 107 2.40 6.05 -8.42
C VAL A 107 2.53 5.44 -7.02
N GLY A 108 3.03 6.19 -6.03
CA GLY A 108 3.08 5.78 -4.62
C GLY A 108 4.37 5.11 -4.17
N TRP A 109 5.37 5.00 -5.04
CA TRP A 109 6.77 4.68 -4.70
C TRP A 109 7.70 5.78 -5.25
N PRO A 110 8.89 5.96 -4.66
CA PRO A 110 9.84 6.98 -5.09
C PRO A 110 10.40 6.68 -6.49
N GLY A 111 10.76 7.73 -7.20
CA GLY A 111 11.41 7.64 -8.51
C GLY A 111 12.91 7.55 -8.37
N GLY A 112 13.44 6.40 -8.00
CA GLY A 112 14.87 6.28 -7.69
C GLY A 112 15.31 7.15 -6.49
N ALA A 113 16.63 7.22 -6.27
CA ALA A 113 17.22 7.67 -5.01
C ALA A 113 16.86 9.11 -4.57
N ASP A 114 16.60 10.02 -5.52
CA ASP A 114 16.46 11.45 -5.25
C ASP A 114 15.06 12.03 -5.53
N THR A 115 14.10 11.22 -6.03
CA THR A 115 12.76 11.73 -6.38
C THR A 115 11.73 11.26 -5.35
N PRO A 116 11.13 12.18 -4.56
CA PRO A 116 10.30 11.81 -3.41
C PRO A 116 9.08 10.96 -3.80
N THR A 117 8.59 11.15 -5.02
CA THR A 117 7.42 10.47 -5.57
C THR A 117 7.46 10.51 -7.10
N THR A 118 7.28 9.37 -7.77
CA THR A 118 7.10 9.34 -9.23
C THR A 118 5.68 9.76 -9.62
N VAL A 119 5.59 10.62 -10.62
CA VAL A 119 4.34 11.10 -11.20
C VAL A 119 4.32 10.74 -12.69
N LEU A 120 3.18 10.26 -13.16
CA LEU A 120 2.95 9.90 -14.56
C LEU A 120 1.79 10.71 -15.14
N HIS A 121 1.94 11.20 -16.37
CA HIS A 121 0.91 11.90 -17.11
C HIS A 121 -0.12 10.95 -17.73
N LEU A 122 -1.30 11.48 -18.04
CA LEU A 122 -2.32 10.72 -18.77
C LEU A 122 -1.77 10.21 -20.11
N GLY A 123 -2.04 8.94 -20.42
CA GLY A 123 -1.54 8.24 -21.60
C GLY A 123 -0.16 7.61 -21.43
N GLU A 124 0.59 7.96 -20.37
CA GLU A 124 1.87 7.33 -20.09
C GLU A 124 1.69 5.89 -19.60
N LYS A 125 2.71 5.08 -19.82
CA LYS A 125 2.75 3.70 -19.38
C LYS A 125 3.40 3.61 -18.01
N LEU A 126 2.70 2.97 -17.08
CA LEU A 126 3.21 2.58 -15.78
C LEU A 126 4.19 1.41 -15.94
N GLU A 127 5.46 1.75 -15.92
CA GLU A 127 6.56 0.80 -15.89
C GLU A 127 6.95 0.52 -14.44
N ILE A 128 7.19 -0.76 -14.14
CA ILE A 128 7.51 -1.24 -12.80
C ILE A 128 8.73 -2.12 -12.93
N THR A 129 9.77 -1.77 -12.19
CA THR A 129 11.03 -2.49 -12.09
C THR A 129 10.99 -3.47 -10.90
N ALA A 130 12.00 -4.32 -10.80
CA ALA A 130 12.15 -5.18 -9.63
C ALA A 130 12.46 -4.36 -8.36
N GLU A 131 13.16 -3.24 -8.50
CA GLU A 131 13.46 -2.31 -7.40
C GLU A 131 12.18 -1.68 -6.85
N ASP A 132 11.27 -1.26 -7.72
CA ASP A 132 9.97 -0.70 -7.32
C ASP A 132 9.15 -1.74 -6.54
N LEU A 133 9.09 -2.99 -7.02
CA LEU A 133 8.39 -4.06 -6.31
C LEU A 133 9.00 -4.36 -4.93
N ALA A 134 10.33 -4.44 -4.85
CA ALA A 134 11.02 -4.66 -3.58
C ALA A 134 10.70 -3.53 -2.60
N TRP A 135 10.72 -2.28 -3.07
CA TRP A 135 10.37 -1.14 -2.26
C TRP A 135 8.92 -1.19 -1.77
N ILE A 136 7.97 -1.53 -2.66
CA ILE A 136 6.55 -1.65 -2.30
C ILE A 136 6.36 -2.74 -1.23
N CYS A 137 7.02 -3.90 -1.38
CA CYS A 137 6.98 -4.96 -0.38
C CYS A 137 7.52 -4.48 0.97
N CYS A 138 8.69 -3.83 1.00
CA CYS A 138 9.25 -3.25 2.23
C CYS A 138 8.33 -2.18 2.83
N PHE A 139 7.63 -1.39 2.01
CA PHE A 139 6.66 -0.42 2.49
C PHE A 139 5.47 -1.11 3.19
N TYR A 140 4.88 -2.14 2.58
CA TYR A 140 3.78 -2.89 3.19
C TYR A 140 4.22 -3.62 4.47
N ASP A 141 5.42 -4.20 4.48
CA ASP A 141 6.02 -4.87 5.63
C ASP A 141 6.25 -3.91 6.81
N ARG A 142 6.78 -2.71 6.54
CA ARG A 142 6.90 -1.66 7.56
C ARG A 142 5.53 -1.26 8.12
N VAL A 143 4.53 -1.02 7.27
CA VAL A 143 3.19 -0.64 7.73
C VAL A 143 2.56 -1.75 8.59
N ALA A 144 2.78 -3.02 8.22
CA ALA A 144 2.34 -4.17 9.00
C ALA A 144 3.06 -4.25 10.35
N THR A 145 4.38 -4.04 10.37
CA THR A 145 5.18 -4.02 11.61
C THR A 145 4.74 -2.88 12.53
N ASP A 146 4.60 -1.67 12.00
CA ASP A 146 4.13 -0.48 12.74
C ASP A 146 2.73 -0.70 13.36
N LEU A 147 1.91 -1.54 12.72
CA LEU A 147 0.59 -1.95 13.18
C LEU A 147 0.67 -2.99 14.32
N MET A 148 1.55 -4.00 14.20
CA MET A 148 1.73 -5.03 15.23
C MET A 148 2.37 -4.48 16.51
N ASP A 149 3.32 -3.55 16.39
CA ASP A 149 3.95 -2.88 17.54
C ASP A 149 2.92 -2.13 18.40
N VAL A 150 1.76 -1.75 17.84
CA VAL A 150 0.67 -1.11 18.60
C VAL A 150 0.01 -2.09 19.56
N GLU A 151 -0.13 -3.35 19.16
CA GLU A 151 -0.75 -4.38 19.99
C GLU A 151 0.16 -4.72 21.19
N GLU A 152 1.46 -4.95 20.93
CA GLU A 152 2.41 -5.34 21.98
C GLU A 152 2.49 -4.29 23.10
N VAL A 153 2.53 -3.00 22.72
CA VAL A 153 2.61 -1.90 23.69
C VAL A 153 1.30 -1.75 24.50
N ARG A 154 0.14 -2.05 23.90
CA ARG A 154 -1.16 -1.87 24.58
C ARG A 154 -1.58 -3.06 25.43
N PHE A 155 -1.15 -4.27 25.11
CA PHE A 155 -1.54 -5.48 25.84
C PHE A 155 -0.46 -6.02 26.79
N GLY A 156 0.77 -5.45 26.77
CA GLY A 156 1.88 -5.98 27.55
C GLY A 156 2.27 -7.42 27.18
N ALA A 157 1.72 -7.93 26.07
CA ALA A 157 1.95 -9.26 25.57
C ALA A 157 2.99 -9.17 24.46
N ARG A 158 4.16 -9.79 24.68
CA ARG A 158 5.03 -10.19 23.57
C ARG A 158 4.25 -11.18 22.73
N LEU A 159 3.90 -10.81 21.51
CA LEU A 159 3.53 -11.79 20.49
C LEU A 159 4.84 -12.48 20.11
N ILE A 160 5.13 -13.58 20.80
CA ILE A 160 6.22 -14.48 20.40
C ILE A 160 5.78 -15.09 19.06
N ILE A 161 6.16 -14.43 17.97
CA ILE A 161 6.14 -15.03 16.64
C ILE A 161 7.22 -16.11 16.67
N VAL A 162 6.81 -17.34 16.95
CA VAL A 162 7.68 -18.51 16.83
C VAL A 162 7.84 -18.77 15.33
N PRO A 163 9.06 -18.69 14.76
CA PRO A 163 9.27 -19.06 13.37
C PRO A 163 9.00 -20.56 13.20
N VAL A 164 8.23 -20.92 12.18
CA VAL A 164 8.05 -22.30 11.70
C VAL A 164 9.23 -22.67 10.82
#